data_AF-A0A0K6IYL0-F1
#
_entry.id   AF-A0A0K6IYL0-F1
#
_cell.length_a   1.000
_cell.length_b   1.000
_cell.length_c   1.000
_cell.angle_alpha   90.00
_cell.angle_beta   90.00
_cell.angle_gamma   90.00
#
_symmetry.space_group_name_H-M   'P 1'
#
loop_
_entity.id
_entity.type
_entity.pdbx_description
1 polymer ?
#
loop_
_entity_poly.entity_id
_entity_poly.type
_entity_poly.pdbx_seq_one_letter_code
_entity_poly.pdbx_strand_id
1 'polypeptide(L)' 'MLDAICMERGWPVISKEIQPDHIHLFVSIPPAIAVADAVKVLKG' A
#
# COMPACT_ATOMS: atom_id res chain seq x y z
N MET A 1 7.48 -5.14 6.38
CA MET A 1 6.45 -6.06 5.83
C MET A 1 5.61 -5.38 4.76
N LEU A 2 4.97 -4.23 5.03
CA LEU A 2 4.21 -3.47 4.01
C LEU A 2 5.06 -3.14 2.76
N ASP A 3 6.30 -2.68 2.96
CA ASP A 3 7.20 -2.34 1.86
C ASP A 3 7.56 -3.56 0.99
N ALA A 4 7.64 -4.76 1.59
CA ALA A 4 7.91 -6.00 0.86
C ALA A 4 6.69 -6.41 0.01
N ILE A 5 5.48 -6.33 0.59
CA ILE A 5 4.23 -6.59 -0.13
C ILE A 5 4.10 -5.66 -1.34
N CYS A 6 4.38 -4.37 -1.15
CA CYS A 6 4.37 -3.37 -2.21
C CYS A 6 5.44 -3.68 -3.28
N MET A 7 6.66 -4.03 -2.88
CA MET A 7 7.76 -4.35 -3.79
C MET A 7 7.47 -5.59 -4.64
N GLU A 8 6.99 -6.67 -4.03
CA GLU A 8 6.63 -7.93 -4.72
C GLU A 8 5.55 -7.72 -5.79
N ARG A 9 4.68 -6.72 -5.61
CA ARG A 9 3.59 -6.39 -6.52
C ARG A 9 3.91 -5.28 -7.51
N GLY A 10 5.12 -4.71 -7.43
CA GLY A 10 5.50 -3.54 -8.21
C GLY A 10 4.58 -2.35 -7.95
N TRP A 11 4.23 -2.10 -6.68
CA TRP A 11 3.46 -0.94 -6.22
C TRP A 11 4.41 0.06 -5.53
N PRO A 12 4.98 1.04 -6.26
CA PRO A 12 5.92 1.99 -5.66
C PRO A 12 5.28 2.78 -4.52
N VAL A 13 5.91 2.75 -3.35
CA VAL A 13 5.55 3.61 -2.21
C VAL A 13 6.23 4.95 -2.41
N ILE A 14 5.43 6.00 -2.64
CA ILE A 14 5.90 7.37 -2.86
C ILE A 14 6.16 8.07 -1.52
N SER A 15 5.28 7.86 -0.54
CA SER A 15 5.45 8.35 0.84
C SER A 15 4.73 7.43 1.84
N LYS A 16 5.23 7.37 3.08
CA LYS A 16 4.68 6.59 4.18
C LYS A 16 4.93 7.30 5.50
N GLU A 17 3.87 7.52 6.25
CA GLU A 17 3.92 8.09 7.60
C GLU A 17 3.18 7.15 8.57
N ILE A 18 3.80 6.87 9.71
CA ILE A 18 3.26 5.98 10.74
C ILE A 18 2.99 6.82 11.98
N GLN A 19 1.75 6.83 12.42
CA GLN A 19 1.30 7.43 13.68
C GLN A 19 0.96 6.29 14.68
N PRO A 20 0.80 6.60 15.98
CA PRO A 20 0.49 5.58 16.98
C PRO A 20 -0.82 4.81 16.74
N ASP A 21 -1.81 5.44 16.10
CA ASP A 21 -3.17 4.93 15.90
C ASP A 21 -3.56 4.72 14.42
N HIS A 22 -2.80 5.31 13.48
CA HIS A 22 -3.09 5.18 12.05
C HIS A 22 -1.82 5.30 11.19
N ILE A 23 -1.96 5.02 9.89
CA ILE A 23 -0.90 5.21 8.90
C ILE A 23 -1.43 6.00 7.71
N HIS A 24 -0.59 6.84 7.14
CA HIS A 24 -0.80 7.44 5.82
C HIS A 24 0.13 6.77 4.82
N LEU A 25 -0.42 6.35 3.69
CA LEU A 25 0.33 5.70 2.62
C LEU A 25 0.00 6.36 1.29
N PHE A 26 1.02 6.87 0.62
CA PHE A 26 0.92 7.32 -0.76
C PHE A 26 1.63 6.30 -1.65
N VAL A 27 0.85 5.55 -2.42
CA VAL A 27 1.32 4.40 -3.21
C VAL A 27 0.75 4.46 -4.62
N SER A 28 1.56 4.08 -5.60
CA SER A 28 1.12 3.94 -7.00
C SER A 28 0.67 2.50 -7.24
N ILE A 29 -0.57 2.33 -7.70
CA ILE A 29 -1.21 1.03 -7.96
C ILE A 29 -1.73 1.05 -9.41
N PRO A 30 -1.56 -0.05 -10.18
CA PRO A 30 -2.10 -0.14 -11.53
C PRO A 30 -3.61 0.12 -11.55
N PRO A 31 -4.14 0.89 -12.53
CA PRO A 31 -5.55 1.26 -12.58
C PRO A 31 -6.50 0.07 -12.78
N ALA A 32 -5.98 -1.07 -13.26
CA ALA A 32 -6.74 -2.32 -13.39
C ALA A 32 -7.05 -2.99 -12.04
N ILE A 33 -6.38 -2.59 -10.95
CA ILE A 33 -6.57 -3.14 -9.62
C ILE A 33 -7.52 -2.23 -8.84
N ALA A 34 -8.63 -2.79 -8.37
CA ALA A 34 -9.56 -2.03 -7.54
C ALA A 34 -8.89 -1.65 -6.22
N VAL A 35 -9.13 -0.41 -5.77
CA VAL A 35 -8.56 0.10 -4.51
C VAL A 35 -8.98 -0.76 -3.32
N ALA A 36 -10.20 -1.29 -3.31
CA ALA A 36 -10.67 -2.18 -2.25
C ALA A 36 -9.83 -3.47 -2.14
N ASP A 37 -9.45 -4.06 -3.27
CA ASP A 37 -8.60 -5.25 -3.29
C ASP A 37 -7.18 -4.93 -2.82
N ALA A 38 -6.65 -3.77 -3.25
CA ALA A 38 -5.36 -3.31 -2.78
C ALA A 38 -5.34 -3.07 -1.26
N VAL A 39 -6.36 -2.43 -0.70
CA VAL A 39 -6.48 -2.21 0.74
C VAL A 39 -6.60 -3.52 1.52
N LYS A 40 -7.35 -4.50 0.99
CA LYS A 40 -7.45 -5.83 1.60
C LYS A 40 -6.07 -6.49 1.72
N VAL A 41 -5.28 -6.45 0.65
CA VAL A 41 -3.91 -6.99 0.65
C VAL A 41 -2.99 -6.24 1.63
N LEU A 42 -3.09 -4.90 1.67
CA LEU A 42 -2.22 -4.07 2.51
C LEU A 42 -2.52 -4.21 4.01
N LYS A 43 -3.78 -4.45 4.38
CA LYS A 43 -4.20 -4.59 5.78
C LYS A 43 -4.10 -6.03 6.31
N GLY A 44 -4.22 -7.04 5.44
CA GLY A 44 -4.36 -8.45 5.81
C GLY A 44 -5.81 -8.88 5.89
#